data_AF-A0A1I4KPV5-F1
#
_entry.id   AF-A0A1I4KPV5-F1
#
_cell.length_a   1.000
_cell.length_b   1.000
_cell.length_c   1.000
_cell.angle_alpha   90.00
_cell.angle_beta   90.00
_cell.angle_gamma   90.00
#
_symmetry.space_group_name_H-M   'P 1'
#
loop_
_entity.id
_entity.type
_entity.pdbx_description
1 polymer ?
#
loop_
_entity_poly.entity_id
_entity_poly.type
_entity_poly.pdbx_seq_one_letter_code
_entity_poly.pdbx_strand_id
1 'polypeptide(L)'
;MGTGDITRRQIIAAGVGGLAITLIEPVAASAATTGTAMALGRSDSEVPPLGMRATQIAPLRYYSADFSTRFQAAYPTAVELSSSAPIPQGARGALSFDVRAFEPSAVITMVRGRGVKSTPTLAGVEGNSGLLEFTIDREIGRDDSAVVLIPPLNSKPLYPNENIGALEPVVLTVTSPAGDHSASLPLVGEPVATPSAPWGLELAGVWGDAKVTELRKERLYRYPTFVQLMSVGPSAVPAGGVLTLDVDAGVVSSLAVNTISRDGVLLGRNAFSAKEDTGRGSLRLDITLADQVLPEEVITVLLTTALVEGQPDLEGVTIARAKFAASETDARPQRDTGRSTFIDVTNSGSSSSAAVAMGTV
;
A
#
# COMPACT_ATOMS: atom_id res chain seq x y z
N MET A 1 -8.22 -18.13 -37.98
CA MET A 1 -7.43 -18.00 -36.74
C MET A 1 -6.84 -16.60 -36.71
N GLY A 2 -7.48 -15.68 -35.98
CA GLY A 2 -6.99 -14.31 -35.85
C GLY A 2 -5.97 -14.23 -34.74
N THR A 3 -4.74 -13.82 -35.07
CA THR A 3 -3.71 -13.44 -34.12
C THR A 3 -4.13 -12.11 -33.48
N GLY A 4 -4.52 -12.14 -32.21
CA GLY A 4 -4.80 -10.92 -31.45
C GLY A 4 -3.50 -10.13 -31.25
N ASP A 5 -3.44 -8.92 -31.81
CA ASP A 5 -2.34 -8.00 -31.58
C ASP A 5 -2.26 -7.64 -30.09
N ILE A 6 -1.16 -8.05 -29.45
CA ILE A 6 -0.83 -7.63 -28.10
C ILE A 6 -0.47 -6.14 -28.18
N THR A 7 -1.28 -5.29 -27.55
CA THR A 7 -1.12 -3.84 -27.65
C THR A 7 0.00 -3.34 -26.71
N ARG A 8 0.65 -2.22 -27.06
CA ARG A 8 1.74 -1.57 -26.28
C ARG A 8 1.40 -1.35 -24.80
N ARG A 9 0.11 -1.17 -24.46
CA ARG A 9 -0.36 -1.07 -23.05
C ARG A 9 -0.25 -2.39 -22.28
N GLN A 10 -0.38 -3.54 -22.94
CA GLN A 10 -0.31 -4.86 -22.31
C GLN A 10 1.13 -5.29 -21.99
N ILE A 11 2.11 -4.88 -22.79
CA ILE A 11 3.54 -5.13 -22.50
C ILE A 11 3.99 -4.31 -21.28
N ILE A 12 3.51 -3.06 -21.16
CA ILE A 12 3.82 -2.20 -20.01
C ILE A 12 3.11 -2.70 -18.73
N ALA A 13 1.90 -3.26 -18.84
CA ALA A 13 1.20 -3.87 -17.71
C ALA A 13 1.82 -5.21 -17.26
N ALA A 14 2.38 -6.00 -18.18
CA ALA A 14 2.96 -7.32 -17.87
C ALA A 14 4.34 -7.25 -17.18
N GLY A 15 5.07 -6.14 -17.30
CA GLY A 15 6.37 -5.93 -16.63
C GLY A 15 6.26 -5.55 -15.14
N VAL A 16 5.05 -5.27 -14.64
CA VAL A 16 4.77 -4.83 -13.25
C VAL A 16 4.19 -5.98 -12.41
N GLY A 17 4.47 -7.22 -12.80
CA GLY A 17 4.00 -8.44 -12.13
C GLY A 17 4.68 -8.71 -10.78
N GLY A 18 4.54 -7.78 -9.83
CA GLY A 18 4.73 -7.99 -8.40
C GLY A 18 3.45 -7.52 -7.71
N LEU A 19 2.64 -8.46 -7.23
CA LEU A 19 1.33 -8.23 -6.62
C LEU A 19 1.40 -7.27 -5.42
N ALA A 20 0.91 -6.05 -5.60
CA ALA A 20 0.40 -5.22 -4.52
C ALA A 20 -1.08 -4.94 -4.82
N ILE A 21 -1.98 -5.74 -4.24
CA ILE A 21 -3.41 -5.48 -4.24
C ILE A 21 -3.62 -4.23 -3.37
N THR A 22 -3.65 -3.06 -3.99
CA THR A 22 -4.11 -1.83 -3.36
C THR A 22 -5.60 -1.68 -3.69
N LEU A 23 -6.43 -1.61 -2.65
CA LEU A 23 -7.83 -1.22 -2.78
C LEU A 23 -7.88 0.19 -3.37
N ILE A 24 -8.22 0.27 -4.66
CA ILE A 24 -8.47 1.54 -5.35
C ILE A 24 -9.85 2.02 -4.89
N GLU A 25 -9.88 2.96 -3.95
CA GLU A 25 -11.06 3.83 -3.83
C GLU A 25 -11.17 4.64 -5.12
N PRO A 26 -12.39 4.85 -5.66
CA PRO A 26 -12.59 5.72 -6.80
C PRO A 26 -12.20 7.13 -6.37
N VAL A 27 -11.02 7.57 -6.79
CA VAL A 27 -10.72 8.99 -6.86
C VAL A 27 -11.78 9.54 -7.82
N ALA A 28 -12.76 10.25 -7.27
CA ALA A 28 -13.59 11.14 -8.06
C ALA A 28 -12.60 11.90 -8.93
N ALA A 29 -12.76 11.77 -10.25
CA ALA A 29 -12.07 12.59 -11.21
C ALA A 29 -12.53 14.04 -10.95
N SER A 30 -11.98 14.64 -9.89
CA SER A 30 -11.82 16.08 -9.81
C SER A 30 -11.04 16.37 -11.05
N ALA A 31 -11.76 16.96 -12.01
CA ALA A 31 -11.24 17.38 -13.29
C ALA A 31 -9.81 17.83 -13.02
N ALA A 32 -8.85 17.12 -13.61
CA ALA A 32 -7.58 17.74 -13.89
C ALA A 32 -7.99 18.94 -14.75
N THR A 33 -8.22 20.07 -14.07
CA THR A 33 -8.20 21.41 -14.63
C THR A 33 -7.06 21.32 -15.60
N THR A 34 -7.39 21.45 -16.88
CA THR A 34 -6.49 21.44 -18.02
C THR A 34 -5.27 22.22 -17.58
N GLY A 35 -4.32 21.48 -17.03
CA GLY A 35 -3.22 22.05 -16.30
C GLY A 35 -2.38 22.56 -17.42
N THR A 36 -2.48 23.87 -17.66
CA THR A 36 -1.67 24.63 -18.59
C THR A 36 -0.35 23.90 -18.69
N ALA A 37 -0.15 23.22 -19.83
CA ALA A 37 1.17 22.77 -20.22
C ALA A 37 2.07 23.95 -19.89
N MET A 38 3.11 23.74 -19.07
CA MET A 38 4.03 24.80 -18.74
C MET A 38 4.53 25.40 -20.06
N ALA A 39 3.92 26.53 -20.45
CA ALA A 39 4.47 27.41 -21.46
C ALA A 39 5.54 28.19 -20.71
N LEU A 40 6.67 27.53 -20.44
CA LEU A 40 7.93 28.23 -20.32
C LEU A 40 8.04 29.07 -21.60
N GLY A 41 8.19 30.38 -21.43
CA GLY A 41 8.14 31.33 -22.54
C GLY A 41 8.99 30.85 -23.71
N ARG A 42 8.39 30.81 -24.91
CA ARG A 42 9.13 30.75 -26.17
C ARG A 42 9.93 32.04 -26.27
N SER A 43 11.16 32.00 -25.79
CA SER A 43 12.26 32.57 -26.56
C SER A 43 12.50 31.59 -27.71
N ASP A 44 12.67 32.09 -28.93
CA ASP A 44 13.15 31.29 -30.06
C ASP A 44 14.54 30.73 -29.71
N SER A 45 14.55 29.57 -29.04
CA SER A 45 15.74 28.86 -28.62
C SER A 45 15.59 27.41 -29.06
N GLU A 46 16.64 26.94 -29.75
CA GLU A 46 16.99 25.56 -30.06
C GLU A 46 16.20 24.52 -29.26
N VAL A 47 15.54 23.58 -29.97
CA VAL A 47 14.99 22.37 -29.32
C VAL A 47 16.14 21.70 -28.57
N PRO A 48 16.07 21.58 -27.23
CA PRO A 48 17.18 21.02 -26.48
C PRO A 48 17.50 19.63 -27.03
N PRO A 49 18.79 19.30 -27.20
CA PRO A 49 19.21 18.08 -27.88
C PRO A 49 18.70 16.83 -27.19
N LEU A 50 18.43 16.89 -25.88
CA LEU A 50 17.88 15.81 -25.07
C LEU A 50 16.69 16.33 -24.26
N GLY A 51 15.59 15.59 -24.28
CA GLY A 51 14.35 15.85 -23.55
C GLY A 51 13.89 14.62 -22.77
N MET A 52 13.15 14.87 -21.68
CA MET A 52 12.59 13.81 -20.84
C MET A 52 11.16 14.13 -20.46
N ARG A 53 10.32 13.10 -20.42
CA ARG A 53 8.90 13.24 -20.04
C ARG A 53 8.41 12.02 -19.26
N ALA A 54 7.71 12.26 -18.15
CA ALA A 54 6.97 11.23 -17.44
C ALA A 54 5.81 10.69 -18.30
N THR A 55 5.73 9.37 -18.45
CA THR A 55 4.65 8.69 -19.19
C THR A 55 3.73 7.85 -18.31
N GLN A 56 4.23 7.44 -17.14
CA GLN A 56 3.45 6.81 -16.08
C GLN A 56 3.89 7.37 -14.75
N ILE A 57 2.94 7.52 -13.83
CA ILE A 57 3.15 8.06 -12.50
C ILE A 57 2.50 7.17 -11.45
N ALA A 58 3.08 7.12 -10.27
CA ALA A 58 2.54 6.50 -9.06
C ALA A 58 2.39 7.56 -7.96
N PRO A 59 1.41 7.41 -7.05
CA PRO A 59 1.24 8.31 -5.94
C PRO A 59 2.34 8.10 -4.90
N LEU A 60 2.77 9.20 -4.27
CA LEU A 60 3.59 9.19 -3.07
C LEU A 60 2.83 9.97 -1.98
N ARG A 61 2.68 9.37 -0.81
CA ARG A 61 2.03 9.98 0.35
C ARG A 61 2.98 9.92 1.52
N TYR A 62 3.15 11.02 2.23
CA TYR A 62 4.00 11.13 3.42
C TYR A 62 3.49 12.28 4.30
N TYR A 63 4.08 12.44 5.48
CA TYR A 63 3.61 13.41 6.47
C TYR A 63 4.73 14.34 6.95
N SER A 64 4.32 15.49 7.48
CA SER A 64 5.19 16.34 8.28
C SER A 64 5.70 15.61 9.52
N ALA A 65 6.78 16.10 10.12
CA ALA A 65 7.41 15.48 11.28
C ALA A 65 6.45 15.31 12.47
N ASP A 66 5.49 16.22 12.61
CA ASP A 66 4.44 16.27 13.64
C ASP A 66 3.11 15.65 13.19
N PHE A 67 3.06 15.08 11.97
CA PHE A 67 1.86 14.49 11.35
C PHE A 67 0.67 15.43 11.15
N SER A 68 0.82 16.74 11.37
CA SER A 68 -0.24 17.74 11.20
C SER A 68 -0.58 18.02 9.73
N THR A 69 0.34 17.66 8.82
CA THR A 69 0.22 17.88 7.38
C THR A 69 0.50 16.60 6.62
N ARG A 70 -0.42 16.22 5.74
CA ARG A 70 -0.22 15.18 4.73
C ARG A 70 0.24 15.83 3.43
N PHE A 71 1.34 15.33 2.90
CA PHE A 71 1.83 15.66 1.57
C PHE A 71 1.45 14.57 0.59
N GLN A 72 0.89 14.98 -0.55
CA GLN A 72 0.61 14.09 -1.66
C GLN A 72 1.37 14.58 -2.89
N ALA A 73 2.23 13.71 -3.41
CA ALA A 73 2.97 13.94 -4.65
C ALA A 73 2.74 12.78 -5.62
N ALA A 74 3.30 12.92 -6.82
CA ALA A 74 3.39 11.83 -7.78
C ALA A 74 4.84 11.71 -8.25
N TYR A 75 5.28 10.48 -8.51
CA TYR A 75 6.59 10.19 -9.08
C TYR A 75 6.44 9.30 -10.31
N PRO A 76 7.26 9.47 -11.36
CA PRO A 76 7.20 8.67 -12.55
C PRO A 76 7.73 7.27 -12.31
N THR A 77 6.95 6.28 -12.75
CA THR A 77 7.38 4.89 -12.88
C THR A 77 7.88 4.57 -14.29
N ALA A 78 7.65 5.49 -15.24
CA ALA A 78 8.20 5.41 -16.59
C ALA A 78 8.51 6.82 -17.13
N VAL A 79 9.71 6.99 -17.68
CA VAL A 79 10.22 8.24 -18.28
C VAL A 79 10.59 7.98 -19.72
N GLU A 80 9.98 8.70 -20.63
CA GLU A 80 10.36 8.73 -22.05
C GLU A 80 11.52 9.70 -22.26
N LEU A 81 12.59 9.19 -22.85
CA LEU A 81 13.69 9.99 -23.40
C LEU A 81 13.37 10.32 -24.85
N SER A 82 13.43 11.61 -25.18
CA SER A 82 13.38 12.11 -26.55
C SER A 82 14.68 12.86 -26.84
N SER A 83 15.16 12.82 -28.07
CA SER A 83 16.43 13.45 -28.43
C SER A 83 16.37 13.96 -29.86
N SER A 84 16.81 15.18 -30.11
CA SER A 84 16.85 15.75 -31.47
C SER A 84 18.10 15.30 -32.25
N ALA A 85 19.10 14.75 -31.53
CA ALA A 85 20.29 14.08 -32.03
C ALA A 85 20.46 12.69 -31.38
N PRO A 86 21.23 11.75 -31.95
CA PRO A 86 21.47 10.47 -31.29
C PRO A 86 22.13 10.62 -29.91
N ILE A 87 21.67 9.85 -28.91
CA ILE A 87 22.32 9.77 -27.60
C ILE A 87 23.43 8.72 -27.71
N PRO A 88 24.70 9.08 -27.54
CA PRO A 88 25.80 8.16 -27.78
C PRO A 88 25.79 6.98 -26.81
N GLN A 89 26.34 5.85 -27.27
CA GLN A 89 26.72 4.78 -26.36
C GLN A 89 27.68 5.30 -25.27
N GLY A 90 27.45 4.87 -24.03
CA GLY A 90 28.24 5.28 -22.87
C GLY A 90 27.71 6.53 -22.16
N ALA A 91 26.58 7.10 -22.61
CA ALA A 91 25.92 8.17 -21.87
C ALA A 91 25.61 7.70 -20.44
N ARG A 92 25.78 8.60 -19.47
CA ARG A 92 25.63 8.30 -18.05
C ARG A 92 24.26 8.78 -17.58
N GLY A 93 23.55 7.91 -16.87
CA GLY A 93 22.36 8.26 -16.14
C GLY A 93 22.65 8.33 -14.64
N ALA A 94 22.09 9.33 -13.98
CA ALA A 94 22.19 9.53 -12.55
C ALA A 94 20.80 9.83 -12.00
N LEU A 95 20.38 9.10 -10.97
CA LEU A 95 19.08 9.28 -10.31
C LEU A 95 19.32 9.60 -8.84
N SER A 96 19.07 10.86 -8.45
CA SER A 96 19.01 11.25 -7.04
C SER A 96 17.63 10.95 -6.47
N PHE A 97 17.56 10.54 -5.20
CA PHE A 97 16.31 10.25 -4.52
C PHE A 97 16.44 10.40 -3.00
N ASP A 98 15.31 10.55 -2.31
CA ASP A 98 15.26 10.53 -0.84
C ASP A 98 15.19 9.08 -0.34
N VAL A 99 16.21 8.63 0.39
CA VAL A 99 16.29 7.25 0.90
C VAL A 99 15.23 6.94 1.95
N ARG A 100 14.60 7.96 2.54
CA ARG A 100 13.51 7.78 3.51
C ARG A 100 12.20 7.46 2.80
N ALA A 101 11.98 7.97 1.59
CA ALA A 101 10.76 7.78 0.82
C ALA A 101 10.81 6.59 -0.14
N PHE A 102 12.00 6.22 -0.63
CA PHE A 102 12.16 5.23 -1.70
C PHE A 102 13.09 4.08 -1.33
N GLU A 103 12.75 2.90 -1.86
CA GLU A 103 13.59 1.72 -1.89
C GLU A 103 14.07 1.51 -3.34
N PRO A 104 15.38 1.64 -3.60
CA PRO A 104 15.92 1.46 -4.92
C PRO A 104 16.00 -0.03 -5.31
N SER A 105 15.79 -0.35 -6.58
CA SER A 105 16.18 -1.64 -7.15
C SER A 105 17.58 -1.56 -7.78
N ALA A 106 18.23 -2.71 -7.91
CA ALA A 106 19.61 -2.80 -8.41
C ALA A 106 19.73 -2.65 -9.93
N VAL A 107 18.63 -2.46 -10.66
CA VAL A 107 18.63 -2.42 -12.13
C VAL A 107 17.67 -1.38 -12.68
N ILE A 108 18.14 -0.53 -13.58
CA ILE A 108 17.26 0.29 -14.41
C ILE A 108 16.84 -0.52 -15.63
N THR A 109 15.55 -0.46 -15.98
CA THR A 109 15.03 -1.13 -17.18
C THR A 109 14.78 -0.13 -18.29
N MET A 110 15.28 -0.43 -19.48
CA MET A 110 15.11 0.35 -20.70
C MET A 110 14.28 -0.45 -21.71
N VAL A 111 13.23 0.18 -22.22
CA VAL A 111 12.37 -0.39 -23.26
C VAL A 111 12.54 0.43 -24.53
N ARG A 112 12.86 -0.25 -25.64
CA ARG A 112 13.04 0.36 -26.97
C ARG A 112 12.38 -0.51 -28.04
N GLY A 113 11.38 0.03 -28.73
CA GLY A 113 10.63 -0.72 -29.74
C GLY A 113 10.05 -2.02 -29.16
N ARG A 114 10.57 -3.18 -29.60
CA ARG A 114 10.18 -4.52 -29.09
C ARG A 114 11.20 -5.13 -28.11
N GLY A 115 12.28 -4.43 -27.78
CA GLY A 115 13.34 -4.89 -26.88
C GLY A 115 13.19 -4.35 -25.47
N VAL A 116 13.55 -5.18 -24.49
CA VAL A 116 13.68 -4.81 -23.07
C VAL A 116 15.10 -5.15 -22.63
N LYS A 117 15.74 -4.26 -21.89
CA LYS A 117 17.07 -4.49 -21.32
C LYS A 117 17.14 -3.90 -19.92
N SER A 118 17.82 -4.61 -19.03
CA SER A 118 18.08 -4.14 -17.67
C SER A 118 19.58 -3.91 -17.48
N THR A 119 19.94 -2.77 -16.91
CA THR A 119 21.32 -2.37 -16.64
C THR A 119 21.51 -2.24 -15.13
N PRO A 120 22.56 -2.87 -14.55
CA PRO A 120 22.89 -2.69 -13.14
C PRO A 120 23.11 -1.22 -12.79
N THR A 121 22.66 -0.83 -11.60
CA THR A 121 22.93 0.48 -11.02
C THR A 121 24.04 0.40 -9.97
N LEU A 122 24.85 1.45 -9.88
CA LEU A 122 25.76 1.66 -8.76
C LEU A 122 25.08 2.59 -7.76
N ALA A 123 24.98 2.15 -6.50
CA ALA A 123 24.29 2.89 -5.46
C ALA A 123 25.27 3.60 -4.52
N GLY A 124 25.03 4.88 -4.27
CA GLY A 124 25.67 5.67 -3.21
C GLY A 124 24.62 6.27 -2.28
N VAL A 125 24.96 6.45 -1.00
CA VAL A 125 24.08 7.08 0.00
C VAL A 125 24.89 8.09 0.81
N GLU A 126 24.38 9.31 0.92
CA GLU A 126 24.93 10.38 1.74
C GLU A 126 23.80 11.06 2.51
N GLY A 127 23.76 10.86 3.84
CA GLY A 127 22.65 11.34 4.66
C GLY A 127 21.30 10.77 4.21
N ASN A 128 20.35 11.64 3.89
CA ASN A 128 19.04 11.26 3.36
C ASN A 128 18.99 11.12 1.83
N SER A 129 20.09 11.43 1.15
CA SER A 129 20.17 11.43 -0.31
C SER A 129 20.79 10.14 -0.82
N GLY A 130 20.10 9.48 -1.73
CA GLY A 130 20.59 8.34 -2.48
C GLY A 130 20.91 8.75 -3.92
N LEU A 131 21.91 8.09 -4.51
CA LEU A 131 22.29 8.25 -5.90
C LEU A 131 22.38 6.87 -6.56
N LEU A 132 21.69 6.69 -7.69
CA LEU A 132 21.88 5.54 -8.57
C LEU A 132 22.52 5.99 -9.88
N GLU A 133 23.65 5.40 -10.23
CA GLU A 133 24.32 5.64 -11.50
C GLU A 133 24.18 4.44 -12.44
N PHE A 134 23.98 4.71 -13.73
CA PHE A 134 23.91 3.70 -14.77
C PHE A 134 24.50 4.22 -16.09
N THR A 135 24.72 3.32 -17.04
CA THR A 135 25.20 3.68 -18.38
C THR A 135 24.24 3.20 -19.46
N ILE A 136 24.07 4.02 -20.48
CA ILE A 136 23.33 3.68 -21.69
C ILE A 136 24.28 2.90 -22.58
N ASP A 137 24.04 1.60 -22.69
CA ASP A 137 24.99 0.65 -23.28
C ASP A 137 25.00 0.61 -24.82
N ARG A 138 24.07 1.30 -25.48
CA ARG A 138 23.99 1.41 -26.93
C ARG A 138 23.46 2.78 -27.33
N GLU A 139 23.89 3.25 -28.48
CA GLU A 139 23.37 4.49 -29.06
C GLU A 139 21.85 4.44 -29.22
N ILE A 140 21.20 5.54 -28.83
CA ILE A 140 19.78 5.79 -29.06
C ILE A 140 19.70 6.72 -30.26
N GLY A 141 19.31 6.19 -31.41
CA GLY A 141 19.22 6.92 -32.66
C GLY A 141 18.09 7.95 -32.65
N ARG A 142 18.20 8.93 -33.56
CA ARG A 142 17.26 10.05 -33.71
C ARG A 142 15.82 9.62 -34.00
N ASP A 143 15.65 8.54 -34.77
CA ASP A 143 14.34 8.00 -35.18
C ASP A 143 13.92 6.77 -34.37
N ASP A 144 14.69 6.40 -33.34
CA ASP A 144 14.27 5.34 -32.44
C ASP A 144 13.04 5.81 -31.69
N SER A 145 11.92 5.13 -31.95
CA SER A 145 10.69 5.26 -31.18
C SER A 145 11.02 5.30 -29.68
N ALA A 146 10.84 6.48 -29.07
CA ALA A 146 10.69 6.74 -27.64
C ALA A 146 11.34 5.69 -26.72
N VAL A 147 12.58 5.93 -26.28
CA VAL A 147 13.19 5.05 -25.26
C VAL A 147 12.52 5.32 -23.92
N VAL A 148 11.93 4.28 -23.34
CA VAL A 148 11.30 4.38 -22.02
C VAL A 148 12.26 3.82 -20.98
N LEU A 149 12.69 4.68 -20.06
CA LEU A 149 13.35 4.29 -18.83
C LEU A 149 12.30 3.98 -17.77
N ILE A 150 12.47 2.89 -17.06
CA ILE A 150 11.71 2.54 -15.86
C ILE A 150 12.64 2.81 -14.67
N PRO A 151 12.50 3.96 -13.98
CA PRO A 151 13.33 4.28 -12.84
C PRO A 151 13.22 3.18 -11.79
N PRO A 152 14.34 2.73 -11.21
CA PRO A 152 14.37 1.65 -10.22
C PRO A 152 13.95 2.15 -8.82
N LEU A 153 12.85 2.91 -8.71
CA LEU A 153 12.38 3.43 -7.43
C LEU A 153 11.01 2.86 -7.10
N ASN A 154 10.91 2.24 -5.93
CA ASN A 154 9.63 1.88 -5.33
C ASN A 154 9.42 2.77 -4.11
N SER A 155 8.22 3.33 -3.95
CA SER A 155 7.85 3.99 -2.70
C SER A 155 7.85 2.99 -1.55
N LYS A 156 8.49 3.33 -0.44
CA LYS A 156 8.48 2.49 0.76
C LYS A 156 7.08 2.48 1.41
N PRO A 157 6.69 1.39 2.09
CA PRO A 157 5.63 1.48 3.10
C PRO A 157 6.17 2.39 4.21
N LEU A 158 5.67 3.63 4.27
CA LEU A 158 6.26 4.64 5.13
C LEU A 158 5.79 4.54 6.59
N TYR A 159 4.80 3.71 6.92
CA TYR A 159 4.42 3.48 8.31
C TYR A 159 5.49 2.66 9.07
N PRO A 160 5.92 3.03 10.30
CA PRO A 160 5.54 4.23 11.05
C PRO A 160 6.39 5.48 10.72
N ASN A 161 7.46 5.33 9.95
CA ASN A 161 8.52 6.32 9.65
C ASN A 161 8.17 7.38 8.57
N GLU A 162 6.90 7.75 8.40
CA GLU A 162 6.45 8.65 7.32
C GLU A 162 6.55 10.14 7.66
N ASN A 163 7.04 10.44 8.85
CA ASN A 163 7.30 11.76 9.41
C ASN A 163 8.57 12.40 8.82
N ILE A 164 8.73 12.31 7.50
CA ILE A 164 9.97 12.68 6.80
C ILE A 164 10.06 14.17 6.49
N GLY A 165 8.96 14.93 6.63
CA GLY A 165 8.95 16.37 6.37
C GLY A 165 9.19 16.67 4.89
N ALA A 166 10.03 17.66 4.58
CA ALA A 166 10.39 17.95 3.19
C ALA A 166 11.22 16.80 2.60
N LEU A 167 10.90 16.43 1.35
CA LEU A 167 11.65 15.45 0.58
C LEU A 167 12.93 16.06 0.02
N GLU A 168 13.99 15.27 -0.02
CA GLU A 168 15.16 15.58 -0.85
C GLU A 168 14.77 15.56 -2.34
N PRO A 169 15.40 16.40 -3.19
CA PRO A 169 15.10 16.43 -4.61
C PRO A 169 15.30 15.08 -5.32
N VAL A 170 14.24 14.58 -5.95
CA VAL A 170 14.30 13.37 -6.78
C VAL A 170 14.48 13.78 -8.23
N VAL A 171 15.66 13.55 -8.81
CA VAL A 171 16.02 14.05 -10.14
C VAL A 171 16.69 12.94 -10.94
N LEU A 172 16.15 12.67 -12.13
CA LEU A 172 16.86 11.87 -13.14
C LEU A 172 17.66 12.83 -14.02
N THR A 173 18.94 12.54 -14.19
CA THR A 173 19.83 13.24 -15.11
C THR A 173 20.41 12.24 -16.09
N VAL A 174 20.45 12.60 -17.36
CA VAL A 174 21.14 11.85 -18.41
C VAL A 174 22.13 12.78 -19.08
N THR A 175 23.39 12.38 -19.10
CA THR A 175 24.51 13.17 -19.62
C THR A 175 25.25 12.37 -20.69
N SER A 176 25.58 13.00 -21.80
CA SER A 176 26.39 12.40 -22.86
C SER A 176 27.79 12.00 -22.35
N PRO A 177 28.49 11.08 -23.02
CA PRO A 177 29.84 10.68 -22.61
C PRO A 177 30.84 11.85 -22.59
N ALA A 178 30.68 12.81 -23.50
CA ALA A 178 31.53 13.99 -23.61
C ALA A 178 31.14 15.11 -22.63
N GLY A 179 29.99 14.99 -21.94
CA GLY A 179 29.48 16.00 -21.00
C GLY A 179 28.90 17.26 -21.67
N ASP A 180 28.84 17.31 -23.00
CA ASP A 180 28.36 18.43 -23.80
C ASP A 180 26.82 18.53 -23.84
N HIS A 181 26.12 17.45 -23.52
CA HIS A 181 24.67 17.39 -23.48
C HIS A 181 24.21 16.78 -22.17
N SER A 182 23.32 17.48 -21.46
CA SER A 182 22.70 16.99 -20.24
C SER A 182 21.24 17.38 -20.21
N ALA A 183 20.38 16.46 -19.80
CA ALA A 183 19.00 16.74 -19.46
C ALA A 183 18.74 16.28 -18.03
N SER A 184 17.96 17.07 -17.29
CA SER A 184 17.51 16.72 -15.94
C SER A 184 16.00 16.84 -15.85
N LEU A 185 15.36 15.88 -15.18
CA LEU A 185 13.93 15.84 -14.95
C LEU A 185 13.69 15.66 -13.46
N PRO A 186 13.12 16.66 -12.77
CA PRO A 186 12.52 16.46 -11.46
C PRO A 186 11.44 15.40 -11.58
N LEU A 187 11.61 14.30 -10.86
CA LEU A 187 10.69 13.17 -10.90
C LEU A 187 9.54 13.38 -9.91
N VAL A 188 9.76 14.05 -8.79
CA VAL A 188 8.68 14.37 -7.85
C VAL A 188 8.24 15.81 -8.09
N GLY A 189 6.96 15.99 -8.41
CA GLY A 189 6.35 17.33 -8.51
C GLY A 189 6.14 17.99 -7.15
N GLU A 190 5.82 19.28 -7.14
CA GLU A 190 5.49 20.00 -5.91
C GLU A 190 4.36 19.28 -5.13
N PRO A 191 4.60 18.91 -3.87
CA PRO A 191 3.63 18.16 -3.10
C PRO A 191 2.43 19.04 -2.72
N VAL A 192 1.24 18.47 -2.83
CA VAL A 192 0.02 19.09 -2.30
C VAL A 192 -0.01 18.84 -0.79
N ALA A 193 0.10 19.91 -0.02
CA ALA A 193 -0.02 19.89 1.44
C ALA A 193 -1.49 20.01 1.87
N THR A 194 -1.94 19.12 2.73
CA THR A 194 -3.30 19.13 3.31
C THR A 194 -3.23 18.93 4.82
N PRO A 195 -3.96 19.71 5.64
CA PRO A 195 -4.07 19.44 7.06
C PRO A 195 -4.53 18.00 7.30
N SER A 196 -3.93 17.33 8.27
CA SER A 196 -4.21 15.93 8.55
C SER A 196 -4.06 15.61 10.04
N ALA A 197 -4.77 14.56 10.46
CA ALA A 197 -4.67 13.98 11.79
C ALA A 197 -4.75 12.45 11.62
N PRO A 198 -3.70 11.82 11.04
CA PRO A 198 -3.72 10.40 10.76
C PRO A 198 -3.74 9.59 12.05
N TRP A 199 -4.53 8.54 12.06
CA TRP A 199 -4.63 7.62 13.19
C TRP A 199 -4.26 6.21 12.73
N GLY A 200 -3.92 5.33 13.66
CA GLY A 200 -3.49 3.97 13.35
C GLY A 200 -3.86 3.04 14.48
N LEU A 201 -4.19 1.80 14.13
CA LEU A 201 -4.59 0.78 15.09
C LEU A 201 -4.05 -0.58 14.63
N GLU A 202 -3.50 -1.32 15.59
CA GLU A 202 -3.12 -2.72 15.39
C GLU A 202 -4.03 -3.62 16.21
N LEU A 203 -4.41 -4.74 15.60
CA LEU A 203 -5.14 -5.82 16.25
C LEU A 203 -4.20 -6.95 16.62
N ALA A 204 -4.40 -7.49 17.82
CA ALA A 204 -3.89 -8.78 18.24
C ALA A 204 -5.03 -9.60 18.83
N GLY A 205 -4.91 -10.92 18.86
CA GLY A 205 -5.97 -11.77 19.41
C GLY A 205 -5.49 -13.13 19.86
N VAL A 206 -6.33 -13.77 20.66
CA VAL A 206 -6.18 -15.18 21.05
C VAL A 206 -7.38 -15.94 20.52
N TRP A 207 -7.08 -17.16 20.04
CA TRP A 207 -8.06 -18.06 19.45
C TRP A 207 -8.38 -19.20 20.41
N GLY A 208 -9.67 -19.54 20.51
CA GLY A 208 -10.15 -20.83 20.98
C GLY A 208 -10.25 -21.82 19.83
N ASP A 209 -10.39 -23.10 20.16
CA ASP A 209 -10.47 -24.19 19.20
C ASP A 209 -11.76 -25.01 19.41
N ALA A 210 -12.45 -25.34 18.32
CA ALA A 210 -13.58 -26.26 18.28
C ALA A 210 -13.29 -27.40 17.31
N LYS A 211 -13.67 -28.63 17.67
CA LYS A 211 -13.58 -29.76 16.74
C LYS A 211 -14.71 -29.71 15.73
N VAL A 212 -14.38 -29.87 14.46
CA VAL A 212 -15.35 -29.96 13.36
C VAL A 212 -15.01 -31.16 12.47
N THR A 213 -16.02 -31.71 11.81
CA THR A 213 -15.83 -32.63 10.69
C THR A 213 -16.00 -31.82 9.42
N GLU A 214 -14.92 -31.66 8.65
CA GLU A 214 -14.95 -30.99 7.36
C GLU A 214 -14.51 -31.99 6.28
N LEU A 215 -15.36 -32.20 5.26
CA LEU A 215 -15.09 -33.13 4.16
C LEU A 215 -14.67 -34.53 4.68
N ARG A 216 -15.39 -35.04 5.69
CA ARG A 216 -15.15 -36.34 6.36
C ARG A 216 -13.80 -36.46 7.09
N LYS A 217 -13.15 -35.35 7.41
CA LYS A 217 -11.92 -35.32 8.22
C LYS A 217 -12.15 -34.47 9.46
N GLU A 218 -11.67 -34.94 10.60
CA GLU A 218 -11.63 -34.11 11.81
C GLU A 218 -10.63 -32.98 11.63
N ARG A 219 -11.06 -31.77 11.94
CA ARG A 219 -10.26 -30.55 11.91
C ARG A 219 -10.58 -29.69 13.12
N LEU A 220 -9.73 -28.68 13.33
CA LEU A 220 -9.97 -27.62 14.29
C LEU A 220 -10.50 -26.38 13.56
N TYR A 221 -11.59 -25.85 14.06
CA TYR A 221 -12.07 -24.52 13.73
C TYR A 221 -11.62 -23.55 14.83
N ARG A 222 -10.98 -22.45 14.45
CA ARG A 222 -10.50 -21.44 15.40
C ARG A 222 -11.44 -20.24 15.42
N TYR A 223 -11.72 -19.73 16.61
CA TYR A 223 -12.61 -18.58 16.82
C TYR A 223 -12.03 -17.63 17.87
N PRO A 224 -12.28 -16.31 17.78
CA PRO A 224 -11.65 -15.35 18.66
C PRO A 224 -12.23 -15.45 20.07
N THR A 225 -11.38 -15.53 21.09
CA THR A 225 -11.78 -15.48 22.51
C THR A 225 -11.32 -14.19 23.18
N PHE A 226 -10.34 -13.51 22.56
CA PHE A 226 -9.73 -12.28 23.05
C PHE A 226 -9.28 -11.45 21.86
N VAL A 227 -9.54 -10.15 21.91
CA VAL A 227 -9.04 -9.19 20.93
C VAL A 227 -8.47 -7.97 21.66
N GLN A 228 -7.27 -7.57 21.28
CA GLN A 228 -6.62 -6.36 21.73
C GLN A 228 -6.52 -5.39 20.55
N LEU A 229 -6.89 -4.15 20.80
CA LEU A 229 -6.76 -3.03 19.87
C LEU A 229 -5.75 -2.07 20.47
N MET A 230 -4.64 -1.86 19.78
CA MET A 230 -3.57 -0.97 20.21
C MET A 230 -3.55 0.25 19.29
N SER A 231 -3.70 1.44 19.87
CA SER A 231 -3.53 2.69 19.14
C SER A 231 -2.05 2.94 18.86
N VAL A 232 -1.70 3.02 17.58
CA VAL A 232 -0.31 3.18 17.11
C VAL A 232 -0.13 4.41 16.21
N GLY A 233 -1.20 5.19 16.04
CA GLY A 233 -1.19 6.43 15.29
C GLY A 233 -0.68 7.62 16.12
N PRO A 234 -0.20 8.69 15.46
CA PRO A 234 0.13 9.94 16.13
C PRO A 234 -1.12 10.68 16.64
N SER A 235 -2.28 10.44 16.02
CA SER A 235 -3.57 10.95 16.47
C SER A 235 -4.47 9.83 17.01
N ALA A 236 -5.43 10.22 17.85
CA ALA A 236 -6.41 9.31 18.43
C ALA A 236 -7.26 8.61 17.36
N VAL A 237 -7.50 7.31 17.57
CA VAL A 237 -8.46 6.52 16.82
C VAL A 237 -9.86 7.15 16.98
N PRO A 238 -10.62 7.32 15.89
CA PRO A 238 -11.96 7.86 15.94
C PRO A 238 -12.93 7.17 16.89
N ALA A 239 -13.75 7.99 17.55
CA ALA A 239 -15.00 7.56 18.14
C ALA A 239 -15.91 7.00 17.03
N GLY A 240 -16.77 6.05 17.38
CA GLY A 240 -17.62 5.34 16.43
C GLY A 240 -16.88 4.30 15.59
N GLY A 241 -15.58 4.06 15.83
CA GLY A 241 -14.87 2.96 15.21
C GLY A 241 -15.47 1.60 15.61
N VAL A 242 -15.47 0.67 14.66
CA VAL A 242 -16.14 -0.62 14.77
C VAL A 242 -15.10 -1.74 14.67
N LEU A 243 -15.04 -2.58 15.70
CA LEU A 243 -14.44 -3.90 15.64
C LEU A 243 -15.51 -4.89 15.17
N THR A 244 -15.31 -5.45 13.98
CA THR A 244 -16.15 -6.51 13.42
C THR A 244 -15.46 -7.86 13.60
N LEU A 245 -16.19 -8.81 14.16
CA LEU A 245 -15.78 -10.21 14.28
C LEU A 245 -16.74 -11.06 13.46
N ASP A 246 -16.21 -11.77 12.47
CA ASP A 246 -16.95 -12.73 11.66
C ASP A 246 -16.49 -14.15 12.00
N VAL A 247 -17.43 -15.06 12.23
CA VAL A 247 -17.20 -16.48 12.51
C VAL A 247 -18.23 -17.35 11.79
N ASP A 248 -17.93 -18.62 11.56
CA ASP A 248 -18.87 -19.58 11.01
C ASP A 248 -20.03 -19.90 11.96
N ALA A 249 -21.26 -19.64 11.50
CA ALA A 249 -22.48 -19.84 12.30
C ALA A 249 -22.84 -21.33 12.48
N GLY A 250 -22.27 -22.23 11.67
CA GLY A 250 -22.38 -23.68 11.82
C GLY A 250 -21.52 -24.24 12.95
N VAL A 251 -20.55 -23.47 13.45
CA VAL A 251 -19.67 -23.86 14.57
C VAL A 251 -19.94 -23.02 15.83
N VAL A 252 -20.11 -21.71 15.67
CA VAL A 252 -20.36 -20.77 16.77
C VAL A 252 -21.83 -20.36 16.77
N SER A 253 -22.54 -20.69 17.85
CA SER A 253 -23.96 -20.39 18.01
C SER A 253 -24.23 -19.02 18.62
N SER A 254 -23.27 -18.46 19.36
CA SER A 254 -23.30 -17.08 19.85
C SER A 254 -21.90 -16.54 20.16
N LEU A 255 -21.71 -15.25 19.93
CA LEU A 255 -20.53 -14.47 20.27
C LEU A 255 -20.96 -13.17 20.95
N ALA A 256 -20.51 -12.95 22.18
CA ALA A 256 -20.84 -11.77 22.97
C ALA A 256 -19.61 -11.16 23.64
N VAL A 257 -19.68 -9.86 23.94
CA VAL A 257 -18.67 -9.19 24.78
C VAL A 257 -18.87 -9.61 26.23
N ASN A 258 -17.85 -10.24 26.82
CA ASN A 258 -17.82 -10.53 28.25
C ASN A 258 -17.41 -9.27 29.02
N THR A 259 -16.22 -8.78 28.72
CA THR A 259 -15.68 -7.55 29.30
C THR A 259 -14.90 -6.78 28.24
N ILE A 260 -14.86 -5.47 28.44
CA ILE A 260 -14.00 -4.58 27.70
C ILE A 260 -13.28 -3.68 28.69
N SER A 261 -12.00 -3.44 28.47
CA SER A 261 -11.18 -2.57 29.31
C SER A 261 -10.30 -1.67 28.47
N ARG A 262 -10.00 -0.48 28.98
CA ARG A 262 -9.00 0.44 28.46
C ARG A 262 -7.86 0.52 29.45
N ASP A 263 -6.66 0.15 29.02
CA ASP A 263 -5.44 0.10 29.84
C ASP A 263 -5.65 -0.63 31.18
N GLY A 264 -6.40 -1.74 31.13
CA GLY A 264 -6.74 -2.56 32.30
C GLY A 264 -7.92 -2.05 33.15
N VAL A 265 -8.48 -0.89 32.84
CA VAL A 265 -9.67 -0.34 33.52
C VAL A 265 -10.93 -0.76 32.76
N LEU A 266 -11.86 -1.44 33.45
CA LEU A 266 -13.13 -1.87 32.85
C LEU A 266 -13.94 -0.66 32.35
N LEU A 267 -14.41 -0.74 31.11
CA LEU A 267 -15.30 0.27 30.55
C LEU A 267 -16.75 -0.02 30.92
N GLY A 268 -17.51 1.04 31.21
CA GLY A 268 -18.94 0.94 31.47
C GLY A 268 -19.74 0.62 30.20
N ARG A 269 -21.00 0.17 30.39
CA ARG A 269 -21.91 -0.20 29.28
C ARG A 269 -22.20 0.92 28.26
N ASN A 270 -21.95 2.18 28.60
CA ASN A 270 -22.17 3.31 27.71
C ASN A 270 -20.94 3.66 26.85
N ALA A 271 -19.79 3.05 27.11
CA ALA A 271 -18.54 3.32 26.39
C ALA A 271 -18.44 2.55 25.06
N PHE A 272 -19.36 1.62 24.82
CA PHE A 272 -19.44 0.83 23.60
C PHE A 272 -20.85 0.32 23.37
N SER A 273 -21.15 -0.07 22.14
CA SER A 273 -22.30 -0.91 21.82
C SER A 273 -21.82 -2.20 21.16
N ALA A 274 -22.57 -3.28 21.34
CA ALA A 274 -22.28 -4.57 20.72
C ALA A 274 -23.56 -5.09 20.06
N LYS A 275 -23.47 -5.45 18.79
CA LYS A 275 -24.59 -6.00 18.02
C LYS A 275 -24.15 -7.29 17.36
N GLU A 276 -24.84 -8.38 17.70
CA GLU A 276 -24.70 -9.66 17.02
C GLU A 276 -25.72 -9.72 15.88
N ASP A 277 -25.30 -10.26 14.73
CA ASP A 277 -26.14 -10.53 13.57
C ASP A 277 -25.76 -11.90 13.00
N THR A 278 -26.76 -12.68 12.61
CA THR A 278 -26.54 -14.02 12.03
C THR A 278 -27.06 -14.03 10.60
N GLY A 279 -26.13 -14.17 9.65
CA GLY A 279 -26.39 -14.20 8.22
C GLY A 279 -26.29 -15.62 7.63
N ARG A 280 -26.24 -15.70 6.30
CA ARG A 280 -26.11 -16.96 5.53
C ARG A 280 -24.76 -17.65 5.79
N GLY A 281 -24.65 -18.38 6.89
CA GLY A 281 -23.47 -19.18 7.25
C GLY A 281 -22.40 -18.46 8.09
N SER A 282 -22.60 -17.17 8.38
CA SER A 282 -21.69 -16.39 9.22
C SER A 282 -22.44 -15.73 10.36
N LEU A 283 -21.85 -15.74 11.55
CA LEU A 283 -22.24 -14.95 12.71
C LEU A 283 -21.27 -13.78 12.83
N ARG A 284 -21.83 -12.57 12.89
CA ARG A 284 -21.10 -11.32 12.99
C ARG A 284 -21.36 -10.66 14.33
N LEU A 285 -20.30 -10.22 15.00
CA LEU A 285 -20.37 -9.32 16.15
C LEU A 285 -19.70 -8.00 15.82
N ASP A 286 -20.48 -6.92 15.79
CA ASP A 286 -19.97 -5.56 15.64
C ASP A 286 -19.92 -4.87 17.00
N ILE A 287 -18.72 -4.40 17.38
CA ILE A 287 -18.47 -3.66 18.62
C ILE A 287 -18.08 -2.23 18.24
N THR A 288 -18.97 -1.27 18.51
CA THR A 288 -18.73 0.14 18.23
C THR A 288 -18.24 0.85 19.49
N LEU A 289 -17.10 1.53 19.40
CA LEU A 289 -16.55 2.33 20.49
C LEU A 289 -17.25 3.70 20.54
N ALA A 290 -17.73 4.12 21.72
CA ALA A 290 -18.41 5.40 21.86
C ALA A 290 -17.42 6.59 21.84
N ASP A 291 -16.24 6.38 22.42
CA ASP A 291 -15.20 7.41 22.58
C ASP A 291 -13.99 7.13 21.68
N GLN A 292 -13.16 8.16 21.51
CA GLN A 292 -11.85 8.01 20.87
C GLN A 292 -10.92 7.11 21.71
N VAL A 293 -9.96 6.49 21.04
CA VAL A 293 -8.83 5.78 21.68
C VAL A 293 -7.58 6.62 21.46
N LEU A 294 -7.01 7.15 22.53
CA LEU A 294 -5.86 8.05 22.45
C LEU A 294 -4.62 7.31 21.93
N PRO A 295 -3.58 8.01 21.43
CA PRO A 295 -2.32 7.39 21.09
C PRO A 295 -1.80 6.51 22.24
N GLU A 296 -1.26 5.34 21.90
CA GLU A 296 -0.69 4.35 22.85
C GLU A 296 -1.70 3.67 23.80
N GLU A 297 -2.97 4.09 23.83
CA GLU A 297 -4.00 3.38 24.60
C GLU A 297 -4.28 1.99 24.01
N VAL A 298 -4.62 1.08 24.91
CA VAL A 298 -4.94 -0.30 24.59
C VAL A 298 -6.36 -0.61 25.03
N ILE A 299 -7.20 -0.99 24.06
CA ILE A 299 -8.52 -1.57 24.34
C ILE A 299 -8.39 -3.09 24.30
N THR A 300 -8.92 -3.75 25.32
CA THR A 300 -8.96 -5.20 25.41
C THR A 300 -10.40 -5.65 25.46
N VAL A 301 -10.76 -6.61 24.62
CA VAL A 301 -12.09 -7.21 24.49
C VAL A 301 -11.96 -8.70 24.79
N LEU A 302 -12.61 -9.13 25.88
CA LEU A 302 -12.78 -10.54 26.21
C LEU A 302 -14.15 -10.99 25.69
N LEU A 303 -14.16 -12.11 24.99
CA LEU A 303 -15.36 -12.63 24.33
C LEU A 303 -15.90 -13.84 25.10
N THR A 304 -17.22 -13.93 25.19
CA THR A 304 -17.93 -15.16 25.55
C THR A 304 -18.41 -15.80 24.26
N THR A 305 -18.07 -17.06 24.04
CA THR A 305 -18.45 -17.82 22.85
C THR A 305 -19.26 -19.04 23.25
N ALA A 306 -20.39 -19.26 22.60
CA ALA A 306 -21.14 -20.50 22.66
C ALA A 306 -20.93 -21.28 21.36
N LEU A 307 -20.60 -22.57 21.48
CA LEU A 307 -20.48 -23.46 20.33
C LEU A 307 -21.83 -24.10 20.01
N VAL A 308 -22.02 -24.52 18.77
CA VAL A 308 -23.11 -25.41 18.40
C VAL A 308 -22.92 -26.75 19.14
N GLU A 309 -24.01 -27.34 19.64
CA GLU A 309 -23.94 -28.59 20.37
C GLU A 309 -23.55 -29.76 19.45
N GLY A 310 -22.62 -30.60 19.91
CA GLY A 310 -22.07 -31.71 19.13
C GLY A 310 -20.86 -31.31 18.27
N GLN A 311 -20.45 -32.21 17.37
CA GLN A 311 -19.39 -31.95 16.39
C GLN A 311 -20.04 -31.68 15.02
N PRO A 312 -20.01 -30.43 14.53
CA PRO A 312 -20.62 -30.09 13.24
C PRO A 312 -20.00 -30.89 12.09
N ASP A 313 -20.84 -31.37 11.16
CA ASP A 313 -20.41 -31.93 9.87
C ASP A 313 -20.70 -30.91 8.78
N LEU A 314 -19.62 -30.31 8.23
CA LEU A 314 -19.68 -29.14 7.36
C LEU A 314 -19.05 -29.45 6.00
N GLU A 315 -19.68 -28.95 4.94
CA GLU A 315 -19.14 -29.03 3.57
C GLU A 315 -17.98 -28.06 3.33
N GLY A 316 -17.91 -26.99 4.15
CA GLY A 316 -16.85 -26.01 4.23
C GLY A 316 -17.12 -25.04 5.37
N VAL A 317 -16.12 -24.25 5.76
CA VAL A 317 -16.24 -23.25 6.84
C VAL A 317 -16.00 -21.83 6.34
N THR A 318 -16.53 -20.84 7.06
CA THR A 318 -16.12 -19.43 6.95
C THR A 318 -14.96 -19.18 7.90
N ILE A 319 -13.83 -18.66 7.41
CA ILE A 319 -12.67 -18.43 8.29
C ILE A 319 -12.99 -17.30 9.27
N ALA A 320 -12.73 -17.53 10.55
CA ALA A 320 -12.89 -16.49 11.55
C ALA A 320 -11.97 -15.29 11.28
N ARG A 321 -12.53 -14.09 11.39
CA ARG A 321 -11.84 -12.84 11.09
C ARG A 321 -12.20 -11.75 12.10
N ALA A 322 -11.20 -10.98 12.49
CA ALA A 322 -11.38 -9.70 13.16
C ALA A 322 -10.91 -8.55 12.26
N LYS A 323 -11.68 -7.47 12.17
CA LYS A 323 -11.30 -6.25 11.45
C LYS A 323 -11.73 -5.03 12.26
N PHE A 324 -10.90 -4.00 12.27
CA PHE A 324 -11.28 -2.69 12.76
C PHE A 324 -11.34 -1.67 11.63
N ALA A 325 -12.37 -0.83 11.65
CA ALA A 325 -12.51 0.32 10.76
C ALA A 325 -13.09 1.50 11.52
N ALA A 326 -12.78 2.73 11.10
CA ALA A 326 -13.49 3.90 11.59
C ALA A 326 -14.96 3.90 11.11
N SER A 327 -15.78 4.75 11.72
CA SER A 327 -17.10 5.09 11.19
C SER A 327 -16.99 5.57 9.74
N GLU A 328 -17.99 5.24 8.90
CA GLU A 328 -18.08 5.70 7.50
C GLU A 328 -18.09 7.23 7.37
N THR A 329 -18.42 7.93 8.45
CA THR A 329 -18.44 9.40 8.50
C THR A 329 -17.09 10.03 8.88
N ASP A 330 -16.10 9.25 9.33
CA ASP A 330 -14.77 9.79 9.66
C ASP A 330 -13.87 9.79 8.42
N ALA A 331 -13.53 10.99 7.94
CA ALA A 331 -12.68 11.19 6.76
C ALA A 331 -11.18 11.22 7.07
N ARG A 332 -10.77 11.05 8.35
CA ARG A 332 -9.35 11.07 8.72
C ARG A 332 -8.66 9.81 8.19
N PRO A 333 -7.46 9.95 7.61
CA PRO A 333 -6.75 8.83 7.03
C PRO A 333 -6.36 7.81 8.11
N GLN A 334 -6.83 6.58 7.96
CA GLN A 334 -6.30 5.43 8.69
C GLN A 334 -4.94 5.07 8.09
N ARG A 335 -3.93 4.95 8.95
CA ARG A 335 -2.61 4.47 8.57
C ARG A 335 -2.66 2.96 8.30
N ASP A 336 -2.04 2.54 7.21
CA ASP A 336 -1.90 1.11 6.90
C ASP A 336 -0.76 0.52 7.72
N THR A 337 -1.12 -0.12 8.82
CA THR A 337 -0.20 -0.84 9.71
C THR A 337 0.04 -2.28 9.26
N GLY A 338 -0.69 -2.75 8.24
CA GLY A 338 -0.78 -4.17 7.88
C GLY A 338 -1.43 -5.05 8.94
N ARG A 339 -1.92 -4.47 10.05
CA ARG A 339 -2.43 -5.19 11.24
C ARG A 339 -3.80 -4.70 11.71
N SER A 340 -4.54 -3.99 10.86
CA SER A 340 -5.93 -3.58 11.12
C SER A 340 -6.95 -4.71 10.96
N THR A 341 -6.49 -5.87 10.47
CA THR A 341 -7.23 -7.11 10.34
C THR A 341 -6.39 -8.24 10.92
N PHE A 342 -7.04 -9.19 11.61
CA PHE A 342 -6.42 -10.40 12.11
C PHE A 342 -7.27 -11.61 11.70
N ILE A 343 -6.65 -12.56 11.00
CA ILE A 343 -7.26 -13.78 10.46
C ILE A 343 -6.34 -14.93 10.85
N ASP A 344 -6.88 -16.10 11.18
CA ASP A 344 -6.09 -17.30 11.50
C ASP A 344 -5.54 -18.01 10.24
N VAL A 345 -4.93 -17.25 9.34
CA VAL A 345 -4.22 -17.79 8.17
C VAL A 345 -2.77 -17.31 8.17
N THR A 346 -1.86 -18.19 7.79
CA THR A 346 -0.48 -17.83 7.45
C THR A 346 -0.46 -16.84 6.29
N ASN A 347 0.66 -16.12 6.14
CA ASN A 347 0.89 -15.18 5.03
C ASN A 347 0.78 -15.83 3.62
N SER A 348 0.81 -17.16 3.51
CA SER A 348 0.62 -17.92 2.27
C SER A 348 -0.82 -18.41 2.04
N GLY A 349 -1.78 -18.01 2.88
CA GLY A 349 -3.18 -18.42 2.78
C GLY A 349 -3.49 -19.83 3.29
N SER A 350 -2.50 -20.56 3.80
CA SER A 350 -2.69 -21.80 4.56
C SER A 350 -3.08 -21.48 6.00
N SER A 351 -3.83 -22.34 6.67
CA SER A 351 -4.11 -22.15 8.10
C SER A 351 -2.82 -22.16 8.94
N SER A 352 -2.81 -21.43 10.06
CA SER A 352 -1.63 -21.30 10.95
C SER A 352 -1.15 -22.62 11.56
N SER A 353 -1.97 -23.67 11.49
CA SER A 353 -1.59 -25.04 11.83
C SER A 353 -2.13 -26.05 10.80
N ALA A 354 -1.42 -27.18 10.62
CA ALA A 354 -1.75 -28.22 9.64
C ALA A 354 -3.07 -28.97 9.90
N ALA A 355 -3.77 -28.67 10.99
CA ALA A 355 -5.00 -29.35 11.42
C ALA A 355 -6.26 -28.46 11.36
N VAL A 356 -6.17 -27.25 10.81
CA VAL A 356 -7.27 -26.28 10.80
C VAL A 356 -8.10 -26.39 9.50
N ALA A 357 -9.41 -26.16 9.63
CA ALA A 357 -10.35 -26.17 8.50
C ALA A 357 -10.02 -25.03 7.51
N MET A 358 -10.07 -25.34 6.21
CA MET A 358 -9.76 -24.34 5.17
C MET A 358 -11.08 -23.81 4.61
N GLY A 359 -11.39 -22.56 4.95
CA GLY A 359 -12.64 -21.91 4.59
C GLY A 359 -12.54 -20.86 3.50
N THR A 360 -13.68 -20.28 3.16
CA THR A 360 -13.75 -19.03 2.37
C THR A 360 -13.61 -17.81 3.30
N VAL A 361 -12.96 -16.76 2.80
CA VAL A 361 -12.85 -15.43 3.48
C VAL A 361 -14.04 -14.56 3.15
#